data_AF-A0A7X7QGD6-F1
#
_entry.id   AF-A0A7X7QGD6-F1
#
_cell.length_a   1.000
_cell.length_b   1.000
_cell.length_c   1.000
_cell.angle_alpha   90.00
_cell.angle_beta   90.00
_cell.angle_gamma   90.00
#
_symmetry.space_group_name_H-M   'P 1'
#
loop_
_entity.id
_entity.type
_entity.pdbx_description
1 polymer ?
#
loop_
_entity_poly.entity_id
_entity_poly.type
_entity_poly.pdbx_seq_one_letter_code
_entity_poly.pdbx_strand_id
1 'polypeptide(L)'
;PEHHKTEHHGRERIVYVGPQAQNVIRPYLLRDAQDCCFSPAESEAQRHIEQRERRRTPVQPSQRDRRKARPKQAPKTAYTKDSYRRAVARAIEKANAERRKEAENMGIEPLLLSRWHPNQLRHSAATEIRRQFGLEAAQVLLGHAKADVTQIYAERDSRLAVEVARKIG
;
A
#
# COMPACT_ATOMS: atom_id res chain seq x y z
N PRO A 1 -1.29 -4.64 -15.64
CA PRO A 1 -1.59 -3.19 -15.70
C PRO A 1 -1.58 -2.74 -17.16
N GLU A 2 -2.60 -1.98 -17.57
CA GLU A 2 -2.84 -1.60 -18.97
C GLU A 2 -1.70 -0.73 -19.54
N HIS A 3 -1.13 0.17 -18.73
CA HIS A 3 0.03 0.95 -19.11
C HIS A 3 1.18 0.85 -18.10
N HIS A 4 2.41 0.84 -18.61
CA HIS A 4 3.60 0.98 -17.78
C HIS A 4 4.67 1.83 -18.46
N LYS A 5 5.54 2.44 -17.64
CA LYS A 5 6.58 3.40 -18.08
C LYS A 5 7.48 2.86 -19.21
N THR A 6 7.59 1.54 -19.37
CA THR A 6 8.45 0.87 -20.34
C THR A 6 7.67 0.15 -21.45
N GLU A 7 6.39 0.44 -21.62
CA GLU A 7 5.53 -0.19 -22.64
C GLU A 7 6.00 0.15 -24.06
N HIS A 8 6.49 1.37 -24.30
CA HIS A 8 7.12 1.79 -25.55
C HIS A 8 8.42 1.02 -25.89
N HIS A 9 8.94 0.20 -24.97
CA HIS A 9 10.05 -0.72 -25.23
C HIS A 9 9.59 -2.14 -25.63
N GLY A 10 8.28 -2.34 -25.88
CA GLY A 10 7.72 -3.61 -26.38
C GLY A 10 7.80 -4.77 -25.39
N ARG A 11 7.77 -4.48 -24.08
CA ARG A 11 7.92 -5.50 -23.02
C ARG A 11 6.63 -5.64 -22.25
N GLU A 12 6.14 -6.86 -22.09
CA GLU A 12 5.00 -7.13 -21.21
C GLU A 12 5.42 -7.13 -19.73
N ARG A 13 4.51 -6.67 -18.85
CA ARG A 13 4.73 -6.69 -17.40
C ARG A 13 3.70 -7.59 -16.72
N ILE A 14 4.13 -8.81 -16.40
CA ILE A 14 3.37 -9.76 -15.60
C ILE A 14 3.69 -9.54 -14.12
N VAL A 15 2.66 -9.53 -13.26
CA VAL A 15 2.79 -9.40 -11.81
C VAL A 15 2.19 -10.64 -11.15
N TYR A 16 3.02 -11.39 -10.44
CA TYR A 16 2.59 -12.57 -9.70
C TYR A 16 2.07 -12.14 -8.32
N VAL A 17 0.83 -12.52 -8.02
CA VAL A 17 0.16 -12.20 -6.74
C VAL A 17 0.09 -13.47 -5.91
N GLY A 18 0.80 -13.50 -4.77
CA GLY A 18 0.79 -14.63 -3.86
C GLY A 18 -0.55 -14.83 -3.14
N PRO A 19 -0.79 -16.00 -2.52
CA PRO A 19 -2.10 -16.39 -1.98
C PRO A 19 -2.64 -15.42 -0.91
N GLN A 20 -1.78 -14.90 -0.04
CA GLN A 20 -2.18 -13.91 0.97
C GLN A 20 -2.68 -12.61 0.32
N ALA A 21 -1.99 -12.12 -0.71
CA ALA A 21 -2.40 -10.93 -1.44
C ALA A 21 -3.66 -11.19 -2.28
N GLN A 22 -3.81 -12.39 -2.86
CA GLN A 22 -5.04 -12.80 -3.54
C GLN A 22 -6.24 -12.76 -2.59
N ASN A 23 -6.10 -13.25 -1.34
CA ASN A 23 -7.18 -13.19 -0.36
C ASN A 23 -7.61 -11.75 -0.05
N VAL A 24 -6.67 -10.80 -0.01
CA VAL A 24 -6.97 -9.38 0.21
C VAL A 24 -7.69 -8.77 -1.01
N ILE A 25 -7.28 -9.13 -2.22
CA ILE A 25 -7.81 -8.55 -3.46
C ILE A 25 -9.13 -9.21 -3.87
N ARG A 26 -9.35 -10.48 -3.51
CA ARG A 26 -10.52 -11.29 -3.93
C ARG A 26 -11.88 -10.59 -3.73
N PRO A 27 -12.18 -9.93 -2.58
CA PRO A 27 -13.45 -9.21 -2.41
C PRO A 27 -13.65 -8.08 -3.43
N TYR A 28 -12.57 -7.60 -4.04
CA TYR A 28 -12.56 -6.54 -5.03
C TYR A 28 -12.50 -7.06 -6.47
N LEU A 29 -12.53 -8.38 -6.72
CA LEU A 29 -12.44 -8.93 -8.09
C LEU A 29 -13.79 -9.15 -8.75
N LEU A 30 -14.89 -9.19 -8.00
CA LEU A 30 -16.23 -9.35 -8.56
C LEU A 30 -16.74 -8.00 -9.11
N ARG A 31 -16.17 -7.57 -10.23
CA ARG A 31 -16.50 -6.33 -10.96
C ARG A 31 -16.12 -6.46 -12.44
N ASP A 32 -16.38 -5.42 -13.24
CA ASP A 32 -15.95 -5.38 -14.63
C ASP A 32 -14.41 -5.45 -14.74
N ALA A 33 -13.89 -6.08 -15.78
CA ALA A 33 -12.45 -6.27 -15.97
C ALA A 33 -11.68 -4.95 -16.14
N GLN A 34 -12.34 -3.90 -16.62
CA GLN A 34 -11.75 -2.57 -16.81
C GLN A 34 -11.88 -1.66 -15.57
N ASP A 35 -12.65 -2.10 -14.56
CA ASP A 35 -12.82 -1.32 -13.34
C ASP A 35 -11.61 -1.45 -12.42
N CYS A 36 -11.25 -0.32 -11.79
CA CYS A 36 -10.23 -0.31 -10.74
C CYS A 36 -10.72 -1.14 -9.53
N CYS A 37 -9.88 -2.06 -9.03
CA CYS A 37 -10.19 -2.82 -7.81
C CYS A 37 -10.37 -1.92 -6.57
N PHE A 38 -9.71 -0.76 -6.55
CA PHE A 38 -9.80 0.21 -5.47
C PHE A 38 -10.24 1.57 -6.00
N SER A 39 -11.43 2.00 -5.59
CA SER A 39 -12.03 3.27 -6.00
C SER A 39 -12.18 4.23 -4.80
N PRO A 40 -11.67 5.48 -4.89
CA PRO A 40 -11.93 6.50 -3.88
C PRO A 40 -13.43 6.77 -3.68
N ALA A 41 -14.23 6.71 -4.75
CA ALA A 41 -15.67 6.91 -4.67
C ALA A 41 -16.35 5.81 -3.84
N GLU A 42 -16.00 4.54 -4.07
CA GLU A 42 -16.50 3.41 -3.28
C GLU A 42 -16.06 3.52 -1.82
N SER A 43 -14.79 3.84 -1.58
CA SER A 43 -14.24 3.98 -0.22
C SER A 43 -14.93 5.09 0.58
N GLU A 44 -15.22 6.24 -0.03
CA GLU A 44 -15.93 7.34 0.63
C GLU A 44 -17.40 6.99 0.88
N ALA A 45 -18.06 6.29 -0.05
CA ALA A 45 -19.43 5.80 0.14
C ALA A 45 -19.51 4.81 1.31
N GLN A 46 -18.61 3.82 1.34
CA GLN A 46 -18.50 2.85 2.43
C GLN A 46 -18.24 3.54 3.77
N ARG A 47 -17.32 4.51 3.81
CA ARG A 47 -17.05 5.31 5.02
C ARG A 47 -18.31 6.04 5.51
N HIS A 48 -19.11 6.60 4.61
CA HIS A 48 -20.35 7.27 5.01
C HIS A 48 -21.40 6.30 5.56
N ILE A 49 -21.49 5.08 5.02
CA ILE A 49 -22.37 4.02 5.54
C ILE A 49 -21.92 3.66 6.95
N GLU A 50 -20.64 3.31 7.14
CA GLU A 50 -20.09 2.93 8.45
C GLU A 50 -20.26 4.05 9.49
N GLN A 51 -20.08 5.31 9.10
CA GLN A 51 -20.31 6.44 10.01
C GLN A 51 -21.77 6.57 10.44
N ARG A 52 -22.72 6.27 9.55
CA ARG A 52 -24.16 6.27 9.89
C ARG A 52 -24.49 5.10 10.81
N GLU A 53 -23.96 3.92 10.55
CA GLU A 53 -24.18 2.73 11.37
C GLU A 53 -23.59 2.89 12.78
N ARG A 54 -22.41 3.48 12.90
CA ARG A 54 -21.76 3.75 14.20
C ARG A 54 -22.42 4.88 15.00
N ARG A 55 -23.39 5.58 14.41
CA ARG A 55 -24.02 6.74 15.05
C ARG A 55 -24.96 6.27 16.17
N ARG A 56 -24.74 6.79 17.37
CA ARG A 56 -25.61 6.51 18.54
C ARG A 56 -26.89 7.33 18.56
N THR A 57 -26.91 8.48 17.89
CA THR A 57 -28.04 9.40 17.86
C THR A 57 -28.70 9.41 16.48
N PRO A 58 -30.02 9.64 16.39
CA PRO A 58 -30.69 9.77 15.10
C PRO A 58 -30.10 10.88 14.23
N VAL A 59 -30.12 10.68 12.90
CA VAL A 59 -29.72 11.73 11.93
C VAL A 59 -30.81 12.79 11.88
N GLN A 60 -30.48 14.01 12.29
CA GLN A 60 -31.41 15.15 12.18
C GLN A 60 -31.85 15.37 10.73
N PRO A 61 -33.10 15.80 10.46
CA PRO A 61 -33.64 15.95 9.11
C PRO A 61 -32.75 16.76 8.15
N SER A 62 -32.22 17.90 8.61
CA SER A 62 -31.33 18.79 7.84
C SER A 62 -29.93 18.21 7.54
N GLN A 63 -29.59 17.06 8.13
CA GLN A 63 -28.33 16.35 7.90
C GLN A 63 -28.52 15.08 7.06
N ARG A 64 -29.75 14.73 6.67
CA ARG A 64 -30.02 13.50 5.92
C ARG A 64 -29.32 13.51 4.57
N ASP A 65 -29.36 14.64 3.87
CA ASP A 65 -28.53 14.88 2.69
C ASP A 65 -27.96 16.32 2.70
N ARG A 66 -26.64 16.41 2.69
CA ARG A 66 -25.88 17.68 2.60
C ARG A 66 -24.99 17.69 1.36
N ARG A 67 -25.22 16.76 0.42
CA ARG A 67 -24.46 16.72 -0.83
C ARG A 67 -24.78 17.97 -1.64
N LYS A 68 -23.73 18.61 -2.12
CA LYS A 68 -23.87 19.73 -3.06
C LYS A 68 -24.16 19.14 -4.43
N ALA A 69 -25.16 19.69 -5.14
CA ALA A 69 -25.50 19.24 -6.49
C ALA A 69 -24.30 19.35 -7.46
N ARG A 70 -23.44 20.37 -7.27
CA ARG A 70 -22.23 20.60 -8.07
C ARG A 70 -21.03 20.79 -7.15
N PRO A 71 -20.40 19.71 -6.65
CA PRO A 71 -19.24 19.83 -5.79
C PRO A 71 -18.02 20.28 -6.60
N LYS A 72 -17.22 21.19 -6.05
CA LYS A 72 -15.94 21.62 -6.69
C LYS A 72 -14.93 20.48 -6.80
N GLN A 73 -15.02 19.48 -5.92
CA GLN A 73 -14.17 18.28 -5.91
C GLN A 73 -15.04 17.06 -5.60
N ALA A 74 -15.08 16.12 -6.53
CA ALA A 74 -15.73 14.83 -6.35
C ALA A 74 -14.68 13.72 -6.14
N PRO A 75 -15.00 12.66 -5.37
CA PRO A 75 -14.18 11.45 -5.34
C PRO A 75 -13.99 10.91 -6.76
N LYS A 76 -12.74 10.56 -7.09
CA LYS A 76 -12.42 9.95 -8.40
C LYS A 76 -12.71 8.45 -8.36
N THR A 77 -12.73 7.82 -9.54
CA THR A 77 -12.84 6.37 -9.70
C THR A 77 -11.51 5.64 -9.47
N ALA A 78 -10.38 6.35 -9.59
CA ALA A 78 -9.04 5.79 -9.37
C ALA A 78 -8.22 6.63 -8.39
N TYR A 79 -7.42 5.95 -7.56
CA TYR A 79 -6.42 6.59 -6.71
C TYR A 79 -5.21 7.04 -7.52
N THR A 80 -4.62 8.18 -7.12
CA THR A 80 -3.32 8.62 -7.65
C THR A 80 -2.21 8.31 -6.65
N LYS A 81 -0.95 8.38 -7.09
CA LYS A 81 0.23 8.27 -6.21
C LYS A 81 0.13 9.19 -4.98
N ASP A 82 -0.37 10.40 -5.17
CA ASP A 82 -0.48 11.40 -4.11
C ASP A 82 -1.65 11.11 -3.18
N SER A 83 -2.72 10.49 -3.68
CA SER A 83 -3.84 10.03 -2.87
C SER A 83 -3.38 8.93 -1.90
N TYR A 84 -2.63 7.94 -2.38
CA TYR A 84 -2.05 6.89 -1.52
C TYR A 84 -1.10 7.46 -0.46
N ARG A 85 -0.18 8.34 -0.86
CA ARG A 85 0.76 8.99 0.07
C ARG A 85 0.03 9.74 1.19
N ARG A 86 -1.00 10.53 0.83
CA ARG A 86 -1.80 11.29 1.81
C ARG A 86 -2.62 10.39 2.72
N ALA A 87 -3.20 9.32 2.19
CA ALA A 87 -3.97 8.36 2.98
C ALA A 87 -3.08 7.67 4.04
N VAL A 88 -1.89 7.19 3.65
CA VAL A 88 -0.92 6.57 4.57
C VAL A 88 -0.47 7.55 5.64
N ALA A 89 -0.12 8.79 5.26
CA ALA A 89 0.31 9.81 6.23
C ALA A 89 -0.78 10.09 7.29
N ARG A 90 -2.03 10.26 6.87
CA ARG A 90 -3.16 10.48 7.77
C ARG A 90 -3.43 9.27 8.67
N ALA A 91 -3.28 8.06 8.15
CA ALA A 91 -3.43 6.84 8.94
C ALA A 91 -2.36 6.74 10.03
N ILE A 92 -1.10 7.06 9.72
CA ILE A 92 -0.01 7.12 10.70
C ILE A 92 -0.28 8.18 11.76
N GLU A 93 -0.72 9.37 11.38
CA GLU A 93 -1.05 10.45 12.32
C GLU A 93 -2.19 10.05 13.26
N LYS A 94 -3.25 9.42 12.72
CA LYS A 94 -4.36 8.91 13.53
C LYS A 94 -3.90 7.84 14.51
N ALA A 95 -3.16 6.84 14.03
CA ALA A 95 -2.65 5.75 14.88
C ALA A 95 -1.71 6.28 15.97
N ASN A 96 -0.88 7.27 15.66
CA ASN A 96 0.00 7.90 16.65
C ASN A 96 -0.78 8.74 17.67
N ALA A 97 -1.88 9.38 17.27
CA ALA A 97 -2.76 10.08 18.21
C ALA A 97 -3.45 9.10 19.18
N GLU A 98 -3.88 7.93 18.70
CA GLU A 98 -4.43 6.86 19.55
C GLU A 98 -3.37 6.31 20.51
N ARG A 99 -2.17 5.98 20.02
CA ARG A 99 -1.06 5.49 20.86
C ARG A 99 -0.61 6.49 21.92
N ARG A 100 -0.63 7.80 21.63
CA ARG A 100 -0.32 8.83 22.64
C ARG A 100 -1.32 8.80 23.80
N LYS A 101 -2.61 8.68 23.50
CA LYS A 101 -3.66 8.59 24.53
C LYS A 101 -3.53 7.31 25.36
N GLU A 102 -3.24 6.19 24.71
CA GLU A 102 -3.02 4.91 25.40
C GLU A 102 -1.80 4.98 26.33
N ALA A 103 -0.69 5.55 25.84
CA ALA A 103 0.52 5.72 26.62
C ALA A 103 0.33 6.66 27.82
N GLU A 104 -0.38 7.78 27.62
CA GLU A 104 -0.77 8.70 28.69
C GLU A 104 -1.61 8.01 29.77
N ASN A 105 -2.60 7.21 29.38
CA ASN A 105 -3.43 6.43 30.31
C ASN A 105 -2.62 5.39 31.11
N MET A 106 -1.55 4.86 30.52
CA MET A 106 -0.68 3.85 31.14
C MET A 106 0.54 4.45 31.87
N GLY A 107 0.78 5.76 31.75
CA GLY A 107 1.95 6.43 32.31
C GLY A 107 3.28 5.99 31.68
N ILE A 108 3.27 5.55 30.42
CA ILE A 108 4.47 5.10 29.69
C ILE A 108 4.80 6.05 28.54
N GLU A 109 6.04 5.99 28.04
CA GLU A 109 6.43 6.71 26.83
C GLU A 109 5.76 6.10 25.57
N PRO A 110 5.18 6.92 24.68
CA PRO A 110 4.49 6.41 23.51
C PRO A 110 5.47 5.92 22.44
N LEU A 111 5.33 4.65 22.03
CA LEU A 111 6.00 4.12 20.85
C LEU A 111 5.25 4.54 19.57
N LEU A 112 5.78 5.51 18.85
CA LEU A 112 5.14 6.07 17.65
C LEU A 112 5.60 5.40 16.37
N LEU A 113 4.70 5.34 15.38
CA LEU A 113 5.05 4.95 14.02
C LEU A 113 5.78 6.10 13.32
N SER A 114 6.94 5.77 12.76
CA SER A 114 7.65 6.64 11.82
C SER A 114 6.84 6.85 10.55
N ARG A 115 7.01 8.02 9.93
CA ARG A 115 6.43 8.31 8.61
C ARG A 115 7.12 7.45 7.54
N TRP A 116 6.31 6.87 6.66
CA TRP A 116 6.80 6.12 5.49
C TRP A 116 5.94 6.39 4.26
N HIS A 117 6.40 5.93 3.10
CA HIS A 117 5.74 6.13 1.81
C HIS A 117 5.47 4.81 1.11
N PRO A 118 4.41 4.69 0.27
CA PRO A 118 4.02 3.42 -0.37
C PRO A 118 5.14 2.69 -1.10
N ASN A 119 6.06 3.41 -1.76
CA ASN A 119 7.21 2.79 -2.45
C ASN A 119 8.17 2.06 -1.50
N GLN A 120 8.19 2.41 -0.21
CA GLN A 120 9.01 1.70 0.78
C GLN A 120 8.54 0.26 0.98
N LEU A 121 7.25 -0.06 0.81
CA LEU A 121 6.76 -1.44 0.84
C LEU A 121 7.42 -2.29 -0.25
N ARG A 122 7.61 -1.71 -1.43
CA ARG A 122 8.31 -2.38 -2.54
C ARG A 122 9.79 -2.60 -2.19
N HIS A 123 10.45 -1.63 -1.57
CA HIS A 123 11.84 -1.78 -1.14
C HIS A 123 11.98 -2.85 -0.06
N SER A 124 11.16 -2.82 0.99
CA SER A 124 11.19 -3.82 2.05
C SER A 124 10.92 -5.23 1.52
N ALA A 125 9.93 -5.39 0.63
CA ALA A 125 9.67 -6.68 -0.01
C ALA A 125 10.85 -7.14 -0.88
N ALA A 126 11.46 -6.24 -1.65
CA ALA A 126 12.64 -6.54 -2.46
C ALA A 126 13.81 -7.03 -1.61
N THR A 127 14.11 -6.35 -0.51
CA THR A 127 15.16 -6.72 0.43
C THR A 127 14.88 -8.09 1.03
N GLU A 128 13.64 -8.36 1.45
CA GLU A 128 13.29 -9.62 2.08
C GLU A 128 13.33 -10.81 1.10
N ILE A 129 12.79 -10.64 -0.11
CA ILE A 129 12.83 -11.67 -1.16
C ILE A 129 14.28 -11.97 -1.53
N ARG A 130 15.12 -10.93 -1.68
CA ARG A 130 16.54 -11.12 -1.99
C ARG A 130 17.25 -11.89 -0.89
N ARG A 131 17.00 -11.55 0.37
CA ARG A 131 17.58 -12.23 1.53
C ARG A 131 17.20 -13.71 1.60
N GLN A 132 15.99 -14.06 1.21
CA GLN A 132 15.49 -15.44 1.29
C GLN A 132 15.76 -16.28 0.03
N PHE A 133 15.68 -15.67 -1.15
CA PHE A 133 15.62 -16.38 -2.44
C PHE A 133 16.66 -15.89 -3.46
N GLY A 134 17.52 -14.94 -3.07
CA GLY A 134 18.56 -14.40 -3.95
C GLY A 134 18.08 -13.30 -4.91
N LEU A 135 19.05 -12.76 -5.65
CA LEU A 135 18.86 -11.58 -6.51
C LEU A 135 17.92 -11.85 -7.70
N GLU A 136 18.02 -13.02 -8.32
CA GLU A 136 17.21 -13.39 -9.49
C GLU A 136 15.73 -13.47 -9.15
N ALA A 137 15.38 -14.13 -8.04
CA ALA A 137 14.01 -14.22 -7.56
C ALA A 137 13.42 -12.83 -7.26
N ALA A 138 14.20 -11.95 -6.62
CA ALA A 138 13.79 -10.57 -6.38
C ALA A 138 13.57 -9.80 -7.70
N GLN A 139 14.44 -9.98 -8.69
CA GLN A 139 14.33 -9.31 -9.99
C GLN A 139 13.06 -9.72 -10.74
N VAL A 140 12.78 -11.02 -10.80
CA VAL A 140 11.59 -11.57 -11.49
C VAL A 140 10.31 -11.11 -10.80
N LEU A 141 10.20 -11.25 -9.48
CA LEU A 141 8.97 -10.91 -8.76
C LEU A 141 8.66 -9.40 -8.81
N LEU A 142 9.71 -8.57 -8.81
CA LEU A 142 9.55 -7.12 -8.91
C LEU A 142 9.29 -6.65 -10.35
N GLY A 143 9.57 -7.49 -11.35
CA GLY A 143 9.47 -7.14 -12.77
C GLY A 143 10.52 -6.12 -13.22
N HIS A 144 11.76 -6.25 -12.73
CA HIS A 144 12.87 -5.38 -13.13
C HIS A 144 13.50 -5.86 -14.44
N ALA A 145 13.54 -4.97 -15.42
CA ALA A 145 14.11 -5.22 -16.75
C ALA A 145 15.66 -5.32 -16.77
N LYS A 146 16.35 -4.82 -15.74
CA LYS A 146 17.80 -4.91 -15.54
C LYS A 146 18.09 -5.11 -14.05
N ALA A 147 19.11 -5.91 -13.73
CA ALA A 147 19.54 -6.18 -12.36
C ALA A 147 20.05 -4.94 -11.61
N ASP A 148 20.51 -3.90 -12.33
CA ASP A 148 21.13 -2.70 -11.76
C ASP A 148 20.23 -1.90 -10.81
N VAL A 149 18.90 -1.87 -11.05
CA VAL A 149 17.97 -1.19 -10.12
C VAL A 149 17.86 -1.97 -8.80
N THR A 150 18.10 -3.28 -8.83
CA THR A 150 18.04 -4.16 -7.65
C THR A 150 19.35 -4.12 -6.82
N GLN A 151 20.45 -3.62 -7.40
CA GLN A 151 21.72 -3.46 -6.70
C GLN A 151 21.66 -2.37 -5.61
N ILE A 152 20.78 -1.37 -5.76
CA ILE A 152 20.63 -0.25 -4.81
C ILE A 152 19.85 -0.65 -3.53
N TYR A 153 19.21 -1.83 -3.48
CA TYR A 153 18.26 -2.19 -2.41
C TYR A 153 18.80 -3.01 -1.24
N ALA A 154 20.10 -3.28 -1.18
CA ALA A 154 20.73 -3.73 0.05
C ALA A 154 22.24 -3.57 -0.03
N GLU A 155 22.82 -2.97 1.01
CA GLU A 155 24.20 -3.14 1.41
C GLU A 155 24.63 -4.61 1.21
N ARG A 156 25.83 -4.79 0.66
CA ARG A 156 26.48 -6.08 0.36
C ARG A 156 26.05 -7.15 1.35
N ASP A 157 25.38 -8.20 0.86
CA ASP A 157 24.90 -9.34 1.64
C ASP A 157 26.10 -10.11 2.22
N SER A 158 26.60 -9.62 3.35
CA SER A 158 27.78 -10.13 4.03
C SER A 158 27.58 -11.56 4.50
N ARG A 159 26.33 -12.00 4.71
CA ARG A 159 26.02 -13.41 5.03
C ARG A 159 26.23 -14.31 3.83
N LEU A 160 25.74 -13.93 2.65
CA LEU A 160 26.01 -14.68 1.43
C LEU A 160 27.50 -14.72 1.11
N ALA A 161 28.22 -13.60 1.31
CA ALA A 161 29.67 -13.56 1.14
C ALA A 161 30.40 -14.50 2.13
N VAL A 162 29.97 -14.56 3.40
CA VAL A 162 30.51 -15.48 4.41
C VAL A 162 30.21 -16.94 4.07
N GLU A 163 29.01 -17.26 3.58
CA GLU A 163 28.67 -18.63 3.14
C GLU A 163 29.45 -19.05 1.90
N VAL A 164 29.60 -18.16 0.92
CA VAL A 164 30.41 -18.42 -0.27
C VAL A 164 31.86 -18.61 0.11
N ALA A 165 32.43 -17.72 0.93
CA ALA A 165 33.78 -17.85 1.47
C ALA A 165 33.99 -19.20 2.17
N ARG A 166 33.06 -19.62 3.04
CA ARG A 166 33.09 -20.94 3.68
C ARG A 166 33.07 -22.12 2.71
N LYS A 167 32.45 -21.98 1.54
CA LYS A 167 32.37 -23.05 0.53
C LYS A 167 33.58 -23.10 -0.39
N ILE A 168 34.24 -21.96 -0.64
CA ILE A 168 35.37 -21.89 -1.57
C ILE A 168 36.74 -21.90 -0.89
N GLY A 169 36.78 -21.80 0.45
CA GLY A 169 38.01 -21.79 1.25
C GLY A 169 38.33 -20.40 1.77
#